data_AF-A0A4Q1VL33-F1
#
_entry.id   AF-A0A4Q1VL33-F1
#
_cell.length_a   1.000
_cell.length_b   1.000
_cell.length_c   1.000
_cell.angle_alpha   90.00
_cell.angle_beta   90.00
_cell.angle_gamma   90.00
#
_symmetry.space_group_name_H-M   'P 1'
#
loop_
_entity.id
_entity.type
_entity.pdbx_description
1 polymer ?
#
loop_
_entity_poly.entity_id
_entity_poly.type
_entity_poly.pdbx_seq_one_letter_code
_entity_poly.pdbx_strand_id
1 'polypeptide(L)'
;MPEGLEITFDFTAVQGSAESVRAMLLALRERFDLSPYEYTRKVRIAPTEIPHSHPLTLNTWVRDETALLHSYLHEQMHWYVTWYSHTKREQWTRLLKQLRERYPQVPVGGSDGAADVYSTYLHVIVNWLEVETVADFLGRETAERHVSGLPFYRWPYRIVRDDRDALRALYAHELLPIVRAVHMSTEDLTLAGRLDEARE
;
A
#
# COMPACT_ATOMS: atom_id res chain seq x y z
N MET A 1 40.24 -24.23 9.85
CA MET A 1 39.21 -23.41 10.52
C MET A 1 39.95 -22.40 11.39
N PRO A 2 39.65 -21.10 11.38
CA PRO A 2 40.28 -20.21 12.34
C PRO A 2 39.76 -20.59 13.73
N GLU A 3 40.60 -21.29 14.50
CA GLU A 3 40.31 -21.70 15.87
C GLU A 3 40.32 -20.46 16.77
N GLY A 4 39.28 -20.28 17.58
CA GLY A 4 39.22 -19.28 18.65
C GLY A 4 38.22 -18.12 18.49
N LEU A 5 37.39 -18.09 17.43
CA LEU A 5 36.31 -17.09 17.33
C LEU A 5 35.00 -17.62 17.93
N GLU A 6 34.54 -17.00 19.02
CA GLU A 6 33.21 -17.20 19.57
C GLU A 6 32.25 -16.15 18.99
N ILE A 7 31.17 -16.60 18.37
CA ILE A 7 30.12 -15.73 17.77
C ILE A 7 28.84 -15.97 18.55
N THR A 8 28.26 -14.89 19.09
CA THR A 8 26.96 -14.89 19.74
C THR A 8 25.99 -13.98 18.98
N PHE A 9 24.69 -14.25 19.11
CA PHE A 9 23.63 -13.47 18.47
C PHE A 9 22.66 -12.96 19.55
N ASP A 10 22.30 -11.67 19.47
CA ASP A 10 21.25 -11.08 20.31
C ASP A 10 20.11 -10.58 19.41
N PHE A 11 18.92 -11.12 19.63
CA PHE A 11 17.71 -10.79 18.88
C PHE A 11 16.72 -9.93 19.67
N THR A 12 17.07 -9.53 20.90
CA THR A 12 16.17 -8.85 21.84
C THR A 12 15.63 -7.54 21.25
N ALA A 13 16.51 -6.72 20.66
CA ALA A 13 16.12 -5.44 20.06
C ALA A 13 15.21 -5.63 18.82
N VAL A 14 15.46 -6.67 18.02
CA VAL A 14 14.66 -6.99 16.84
C VAL A 14 13.25 -7.44 17.25
N GLN A 15 13.17 -8.30 18.26
CA GLN A 15 11.89 -8.75 18.82
C GLN A 15 11.11 -7.57 19.42
N GLY A 16 11.75 -6.73 20.25
CA GLY A 16 11.12 -5.55 20.85
C GLY A 16 10.58 -4.57 19.80
N SER A 17 11.30 -4.37 18.71
CA SER A 17 10.85 -3.51 17.60
C SER A 17 9.60 -4.10 16.91
N ALA A 18 9.57 -5.42 16.68
CA ALA A 18 8.41 -6.08 16.08
C ALA A 18 7.18 -6.03 17.01
N GLU A 19 7.38 -6.24 18.31
CA GLU A 19 6.32 -6.12 19.32
C GLU A 19 5.76 -4.69 19.39
N SER A 20 6.62 -3.67 19.26
CA SER A 20 6.20 -2.27 19.20
C SER A 20 5.31 -1.97 17.98
N VAL A 21 5.68 -2.46 16.80
CA VAL A 21 4.83 -2.31 15.59
C VAL A 21 3.49 -3.02 15.77
N ARG A 22 3.50 -4.23 16.33
CA ARG A 22 2.27 -4.97 16.65
C ARG A 22 1.38 -4.17 17.59
N ALA A 23 1.94 -3.61 18.66
CA ALA A 23 1.20 -2.82 19.64
C ALA A 23 0.59 -1.56 19.01
N MET A 24 1.36 -0.83 18.19
CA MET A 24 0.84 0.34 17.46
C MET A 24 -0.30 -0.02 16.51
N LEU A 25 -0.19 -1.14 15.77
CA LEU A 25 -1.26 -1.58 14.88
C LEU A 25 -2.54 -1.95 15.64
N LEU A 26 -2.40 -2.60 16.80
CA LEU A 26 -3.55 -2.91 17.66
C LEU A 26 -4.19 -1.64 18.22
N ALA A 27 -3.40 -0.66 18.67
CA ALA A 27 -3.89 0.62 19.15
C ALA A 27 -4.64 1.40 18.05
N LEU A 28 -4.11 1.39 16.81
CA LEU A 28 -4.80 1.96 15.65
C LEU A 28 -6.16 1.31 15.39
N ARG A 29 -6.24 -0.03 15.48
CA ARG A 29 -7.50 -0.78 15.31
C ARG A 29 -8.49 -0.59 16.44
N GLU A 30 -8.02 -0.26 17.64
CA GLU A 30 -8.90 0.08 18.77
C GLU A 30 -9.45 1.49 18.62
N ARG A 31 -8.63 2.44 18.13
CA ARG A 31 -9.03 3.83 17.92
C ARG A 31 -9.91 4.04 16.69
N PHE A 32 -9.68 3.26 15.63
CA PHE A 32 -10.38 3.38 14.36
C PHE A 32 -10.92 2.03 13.89
N ASP A 33 -12.15 2.02 13.38
CA ASP A 33 -12.67 0.86 12.65
C ASP A 33 -12.01 0.77 11.27
N LEU A 34 -10.86 0.09 11.20
CA LEU A 34 -10.14 -0.14 9.95
C LEU A 34 -10.80 -1.21 9.07
N SER A 35 -11.77 -1.97 9.59
CA SER A 35 -12.34 -3.13 8.90
C SER A 35 -12.87 -2.88 7.49
N PRO A 36 -13.36 -1.68 7.11
CA PRO A 36 -13.74 -1.39 5.72
C PRO A 36 -12.62 -1.56 4.70
N TYR A 37 -11.36 -1.46 5.12
CA TYR A 37 -10.19 -1.51 4.24
C TYR A 37 -9.24 -2.67 4.56
N GLU A 38 -9.69 -3.66 5.36
CA GLU A 38 -8.89 -4.86 5.69
C GLU A 38 -9.25 -6.05 4.79
N TYR A 39 -8.70 -6.07 3.57
CA TYR A 39 -8.87 -7.16 2.61
C TYR A 39 -8.12 -8.43 3.03
N THR A 40 -7.08 -8.28 3.86
CA THR A 40 -6.50 -9.38 4.64
C THR A 40 -6.41 -9.00 6.11
N ARG A 41 -6.55 -9.99 6.99
CA ARG A 41 -6.26 -9.87 8.44
C ARG A 41 -4.97 -10.58 8.84
N LYS A 42 -4.28 -11.19 7.89
CA LYS A 42 -3.00 -11.86 8.11
C LYS A 42 -1.88 -10.85 7.87
N VAL A 43 -1.28 -10.38 8.96
CA VAL A 43 -0.19 -9.41 8.96
C VAL A 43 1.07 -10.10 9.45
N ARG A 44 2.13 -10.04 8.65
CA ARG A 44 3.48 -10.47 9.02
C ARG A 44 4.29 -9.22 9.38
N ILE A 45 5.03 -9.25 10.49
CA ILE A 45 5.98 -8.20 10.83
C ILE A 45 7.38 -8.76 10.57
N ALA A 46 8.10 -8.18 9.62
CA ALA A 46 9.43 -8.60 9.18
C ALA A 46 10.41 -7.41 9.27
N PRO A 47 11.16 -7.29 10.37
CA PRO A 47 11.98 -6.10 10.69
C PRO A 47 12.99 -5.66 9.62
N THR A 48 13.48 -6.60 8.81
CA THR A 48 14.54 -6.36 7.82
C THR A 48 14.04 -6.36 6.37
N GLU A 49 12.75 -6.63 6.15
CA GLU A 49 12.19 -6.73 4.80
C GLU A 49 11.59 -5.40 4.37
N ILE A 50 11.59 -5.15 3.06
CA ILE A 50 10.78 -4.09 2.48
C ILE A 50 9.31 -4.54 2.58
N PRO A 51 8.38 -3.67 3.03
CA PRO A 51 6.96 -3.97 3.04
C PRO A 51 6.47 -4.44 1.66
N HIS A 52 5.56 -5.39 1.67
CA HIS A 52 4.93 -5.92 0.46
C HIS A 52 3.59 -6.56 0.79
N SER A 53 2.74 -6.68 -0.23
CA SER A 53 1.33 -6.97 -0.04
C SER A 53 1.01 -8.45 0.09
N HIS A 54 1.77 -9.36 -0.55
CA HIS A 54 1.39 -10.78 -0.64
C HIS A 54 2.51 -11.71 -0.16
N PRO A 55 2.47 -12.19 1.10
CA PRO A 55 1.52 -11.83 2.17
C PRO A 55 1.81 -10.44 2.75
N LEU A 56 0.80 -9.80 3.35
CA LEU A 56 0.93 -8.44 3.88
C LEU A 56 2.01 -8.42 4.95
N THR A 57 3.11 -7.75 4.63
CA THR A 57 4.31 -7.69 5.44
C THR A 57 4.62 -6.23 5.77
N LEU A 58 4.76 -5.95 7.06
CA LEU A 58 5.18 -4.65 7.59
C LEU A 58 6.61 -4.75 8.11
N ASN A 59 7.39 -3.68 7.94
CA ASN A 59 8.72 -3.55 8.54
C ASN A 59 8.65 -2.88 9.92
N THR A 60 9.81 -2.71 10.55
CA THR A 60 9.94 -1.99 11.82
C THR A 60 10.64 -0.64 11.68
N TRP A 61 10.71 -0.08 10.47
CA TRP A 61 11.33 1.22 10.21
C TRP A 61 10.34 2.39 10.40
N VAL A 62 9.05 2.07 10.54
CA VAL A 62 8.01 3.05 10.88
C VAL A 62 8.30 3.71 12.23
N ARG A 63 8.16 5.04 12.29
CA ARG A 63 8.54 5.85 13.45
C ARG A 63 7.38 6.23 14.35
N ASP A 64 6.17 6.19 13.81
CA ASP A 64 4.94 6.61 14.49
C ASP A 64 3.72 5.91 13.88
N GLU A 65 2.56 6.09 14.52
CA GLU A 65 1.29 5.52 14.09
C GLU A 65 0.81 6.03 12.73
N THR A 66 1.18 7.26 12.32
CA THR A 66 0.79 7.79 11.01
C THR A 66 1.53 7.04 9.92
N ALA A 67 2.85 6.88 10.06
CA ALA A 67 3.67 6.09 9.16
C ALA A 67 3.22 4.63 9.08
N LEU A 68 2.87 4.04 10.23
CA LEU A 68 2.34 2.68 10.27
C LEU A 68 0.99 2.56 9.57
N LEU A 69 0.07 3.49 9.78
CA LEU A 69 -1.24 3.45 9.13
C LEU A 69 -1.13 3.59 7.60
N HIS A 70 -0.26 4.49 7.12
CA HIS A 70 0.05 4.62 5.70
C HIS A 70 0.60 3.31 5.13
N SER A 71 1.66 2.76 5.72
CA SER A 71 2.24 1.49 5.26
C SER A 71 1.22 0.36 5.30
N TYR A 72 0.39 0.27 6.35
CA TYR A 72 -0.61 -0.77 6.47
C TYR A 72 -1.70 -0.66 5.39
N LEU A 73 -2.28 0.53 5.21
CA LEU A 73 -3.34 0.74 4.23
C LEU A 73 -2.81 0.69 2.79
N HIS A 74 -1.57 1.11 2.53
CA HIS A 74 -0.89 0.93 1.25
C HIS A 74 -0.90 -0.54 0.83
N GLU A 75 -0.41 -1.42 1.70
CA GLU A 75 -0.39 -2.86 1.40
C GLU A 75 -1.80 -3.42 1.26
N GLN A 76 -2.78 -2.95 2.05
CA GLN A 76 -4.19 -3.36 1.87
C GLN A 76 -4.76 -2.92 0.52
N MET A 77 -4.38 -1.74 0.00
CA MET A 77 -4.84 -1.27 -1.30
C MET A 77 -4.28 -2.12 -2.45
N HIS A 78 -3.10 -2.72 -2.30
CA HIS A 78 -2.63 -3.75 -3.23
C HIS A 78 -3.57 -4.96 -3.30
N TRP A 79 -4.11 -5.44 -2.16
CA TRP A 79 -5.12 -6.51 -2.17
C TRP A 79 -6.39 -6.09 -2.90
N TYR A 80 -6.85 -4.86 -2.68
CA TYR A 80 -8.02 -4.32 -3.37
C TYR A 80 -7.83 -4.29 -4.88
N VAL A 81 -6.70 -3.75 -5.37
CA VAL A 81 -6.46 -3.65 -6.81
C VAL A 81 -6.21 -5.01 -7.46
N THR A 82 -5.65 -6.00 -6.74
CA THR A 82 -5.65 -7.40 -7.19
C THR A 82 -7.07 -7.87 -7.45
N TRP A 83 -7.96 -7.81 -6.45
CA TRP A 83 -9.35 -8.24 -6.63
C TRP A 83 -10.06 -7.47 -7.76
N TYR A 84 -9.89 -6.14 -7.76
CA TYR A 84 -10.56 -5.26 -8.72
C TYR A 84 -10.11 -5.58 -10.15
N SER A 85 -8.81 -5.74 -10.38
CA SER A 85 -8.28 -6.03 -11.71
C SER A 85 -8.80 -7.36 -12.29
N HIS A 86 -8.99 -8.38 -11.45
CA HIS A 86 -9.54 -9.67 -11.88
C HIS A 86 -11.07 -9.62 -12.09
N THR A 87 -11.81 -8.89 -11.27
CA THR A 87 -13.29 -8.84 -11.36
C THR A 87 -13.81 -7.78 -12.33
N LYS A 88 -13.03 -6.75 -12.62
CA LYS A 88 -13.36 -5.59 -13.46
C LYS A 88 -12.30 -5.39 -14.55
N ARG A 89 -11.92 -6.47 -15.23
CA ARG A 89 -10.80 -6.48 -16.19
C ARG A 89 -10.91 -5.41 -17.28
N GLU A 90 -12.09 -5.20 -17.85
CA GLU A 90 -12.27 -4.18 -18.88
C GLU A 90 -12.08 -2.75 -18.35
N GLN A 91 -12.62 -2.47 -17.16
CA GLN A 91 -12.42 -1.20 -16.46
C GLN A 91 -10.94 -1.01 -16.13
N TRP A 92 -10.27 -2.06 -15.64
CA TRP A 92 -8.85 -2.06 -15.32
C TRP A 92 -7.98 -1.73 -16.54
N THR A 93 -8.21 -2.39 -17.68
CA THR A 93 -7.50 -2.09 -18.93
C THR A 93 -7.76 -0.65 -19.40
N ARG A 94 -9.01 -0.17 -19.36
CA ARG A 94 -9.33 1.22 -19.73
C ARG A 94 -8.67 2.22 -18.78
N LEU A 95 -8.64 1.92 -17.49
CA LEU A 95 -8.04 2.77 -16.47
C LEU A 95 -6.54 2.95 -16.72
N LEU A 96 -5.82 1.84 -16.91
CA LEU A 96 -4.39 1.87 -17.23
C LEU A 96 -4.11 2.58 -18.55
N LYS A 97 -4.95 2.37 -19.57
CA LYS A 97 -4.85 3.10 -20.84
C LYS A 97 -4.99 4.62 -20.64
N GLN A 98 -6.01 5.07 -19.91
CA GLN A 98 -6.23 6.50 -19.66
C GLN A 98 -5.07 7.12 -18.85
N LEU A 99 -4.51 6.39 -17.87
CA LEU A 99 -3.32 6.83 -17.14
C LEU A 99 -2.10 6.95 -18.06
N ARG A 100 -1.89 6.01 -18.98
CA ARG A 100 -0.81 6.05 -19.98
C ARG A 100 -0.96 7.22 -20.96
N GLU A 101 -2.18 7.50 -21.40
CA GLU A 101 -2.47 8.64 -22.27
C GLU A 101 -2.22 9.98 -21.55
N ARG A 102 -2.58 10.07 -20.27
CA ARG A 102 -2.41 11.28 -19.47
C ARG A 102 -0.95 11.52 -19.06
N TYR A 103 -0.23 10.46 -18.67
CA TYR A 103 1.14 10.55 -18.18
C TYR A 103 2.07 9.68 -19.03
N PRO A 104 2.33 10.04 -20.30
CA PRO A 104 3.02 9.15 -21.25
C PRO A 104 4.47 8.82 -20.88
N GLN A 105 5.06 9.58 -19.96
CA GLN A 105 6.42 9.36 -19.45
C GLN A 105 6.37 9.26 -17.93
N VAL A 106 6.77 8.10 -17.41
CA VAL A 106 6.85 7.82 -15.97
C VAL A 106 8.27 7.38 -15.60
N PRO A 107 8.76 7.72 -14.40
CA PRO A 107 10.05 7.23 -13.96
C PRO A 107 10.01 5.74 -13.66
N VAL A 108 11.15 5.07 -13.80
CA VAL A 108 11.34 3.67 -13.43
C VAL A 108 12.56 3.58 -12.53
N GLY A 109 12.40 2.85 -11.42
CA GLY A 109 13.41 2.64 -10.39
C GLY A 109 13.74 3.88 -9.57
N GLY A 110 14.79 3.75 -8.76
CA GLY A 110 15.26 4.79 -7.86
C GLY A 110 14.22 5.17 -6.81
N SER A 111 14.28 6.43 -6.36
CA SER A 111 13.33 7.00 -5.40
C SER A 111 12.07 7.58 -6.05
N ASP A 112 12.06 7.75 -7.38
CA ASP A 112 10.96 8.39 -8.07
C ASP A 112 9.89 7.40 -8.54
N GLY A 113 10.29 6.28 -9.16
CA GLY A 113 9.37 5.29 -9.76
C GLY A 113 9.38 3.94 -9.06
N ALA A 114 8.61 3.00 -9.60
CA ALA A 114 8.60 1.60 -9.20
C ALA A 114 9.51 0.74 -10.11
N ALA A 115 9.52 -0.58 -9.93
CA ALA A 115 10.42 -1.49 -10.64
C ALA A 115 10.34 -1.40 -12.17
N ASP A 116 9.15 -1.12 -12.71
CA ASP A 116 8.91 -0.91 -14.14
C ASP A 116 7.78 0.11 -14.38
N VAL A 117 7.48 0.36 -15.66
CA VAL A 117 6.44 1.30 -16.10
C VAL A 117 5.06 0.89 -15.58
N TYR A 118 4.71 -0.40 -15.69
CA TYR A 118 3.42 -0.92 -15.24
C TYR A 118 3.26 -0.72 -13.73
N SER A 119 4.27 -1.14 -12.96
CA SER A 119 4.34 -0.99 -11.52
C SER A 119 4.25 0.48 -11.12
N THR A 120 4.81 1.40 -11.90
CA THR A 120 4.73 2.84 -11.59
C THR A 120 3.30 3.36 -11.75
N TYR A 121 2.57 2.95 -12.79
CA TYR A 121 1.14 3.28 -12.92
C TYR A 121 0.28 2.63 -11.83
N LEU A 122 0.57 1.36 -11.49
CA LEU A 122 -0.07 0.68 -10.37
C LEU A 122 0.09 1.49 -9.08
N HIS A 123 1.29 1.99 -8.80
CA HIS A 123 1.54 2.81 -7.62
C HIS A 123 0.90 4.21 -7.69
N VAL A 124 0.57 4.76 -8.87
CA VAL A 124 -0.30 5.95 -8.91
C VAL A 124 -1.69 5.62 -8.35
N ILE A 125 -2.24 4.46 -8.71
CA ILE A 125 -3.55 4.00 -8.24
C ILE A 125 -3.50 3.67 -6.74
N VAL A 126 -2.54 2.83 -6.33
CA VAL A 126 -2.41 2.40 -4.93
C VAL A 126 -2.11 3.59 -4.02
N ASN A 127 -1.18 4.47 -4.37
CA ASN A 127 -0.86 5.65 -3.53
C ASN A 127 -2.04 6.62 -3.44
N TRP A 128 -2.87 6.74 -4.48
CA TRP A 128 -4.09 7.53 -4.41
C TRP A 128 -5.09 6.92 -3.43
N LEU A 129 -5.34 5.61 -3.55
CA LEU A 129 -6.23 4.89 -2.65
C LEU A 129 -5.73 4.92 -1.20
N GLU A 130 -4.42 4.81 -0.99
CA GLU A 130 -3.79 4.95 0.33
C GLU A 130 -4.10 6.32 0.94
N VAL A 131 -3.84 7.41 0.21
CA VAL A 131 -4.09 8.76 0.74
C VAL A 131 -5.57 8.96 1.04
N GLU A 132 -6.48 8.48 0.18
CA GLU A 132 -7.92 8.60 0.41
C GLU A 132 -8.38 7.79 1.62
N THR A 133 -7.92 6.55 1.77
CA THR A 133 -8.31 5.69 2.90
C THR A 133 -7.69 6.14 4.21
N VAL A 134 -6.45 6.64 4.23
CA VAL A 134 -5.86 7.26 5.43
C VAL A 134 -6.59 8.55 5.81
N ALA A 135 -6.97 9.36 4.81
CA ALA A 135 -7.69 10.61 5.04
C ALA A 135 -9.04 10.42 5.75
N ASP A 136 -9.69 9.27 5.58
CA ASP A 136 -10.92 8.92 6.32
C ASP A 136 -10.70 8.82 7.84
N PHE A 137 -9.48 8.53 8.30
CA PHE A 137 -9.16 8.35 9.72
C PHE A 137 -8.39 9.52 10.34
N LEU A 138 -7.41 10.06 9.61
CA LEU A 138 -6.48 11.09 10.13
C LEU A 138 -6.75 12.48 9.56
N GLY A 139 -7.70 12.59 8.64
CA GLY A 139 -7.92 13.79 7.84
C GLY A 139 -6.90 13.94 6.71
N ARG A 140 -7.33 14.61 5.66
CA ARG A 140 -6.56 14.77 4.41
C ARG A 140 -5.21 15.45 4.60
N GLU A 141 -5.17 16.55 5.35
CA GLU A 141 -3.94 17.32 5.52
C GLU A 141 -2.83 16.47 6.15
N THR A 142 -3.17 15.65 7.16
CA THR A 142 -2.23 14.71 7.79
C THR A 142 -1.74 13.68 6.79
N ALA A 143 -2.65 13.08 6.00
CA ALA A 143 -2.32 12.07 5.01
C ALA A 143 -1.37 12.60 3.93
N GLU A 144 -1.69 13.77 3.35
CA GLU A 144 -0.90 14.38 2.28
C GLU A 144 0.47 14.90 2.77
N ARG A 145 0.53 15.39 4.01
CA ARG A 145 1.79 15.83 4.63
C ARG A 145 2.75 14.66 4.83
N HIS A 146 2.25 13.50 5.26
CA HIS A 146 3.07 12.31 5.46
C HIS A 146 3.72 11.87 4.14
N VAL A 147 2.90 11.63 3.10
CA VAL A 147 3.41 11.10 1.83
C VAL A 147 4.31 12.08 1.08
N SER A 148 4.12 13.39 1.28
CA SER A 148 5.00 14.42 0.72
C SER A 148 6.43 14.37 1.27
N GLY A 149 6.64 13.77 2.45
CA GLY A 149 7.95 13.63 3.09
C GLY A 149 8.67 12.32 2.78
N LEU A 150 8.06 11.40 2.04
CA LEU A 150 8.62 10.07 1.80
C LEU A 150 9.79 10.11 0.78
N PRO A 151 10.87 9.35 1.00
CA PRO A 151 12.03 9.34 0.11
C PRO A 151 11.88 8.38 -1.08
N PHE A 152 10.72 7.76 -1.27
CA PHE A 152 10.41 6.79 -2.32
C PHE A 152 9.04 7.09 -2.94
N TYR A 153 8.77 6.53 -4.12
CA TYR A 153 7.57 6.82 -4.92
C TYR A 153 7.28 8.33 -5.03
N ARG A 154 8.33 9.15 -5.11
CA ARG A 154 8.19 10.62 -5.10
C ARG A 154 7.37 11.12 -6.28
N TRP A 155 7.47 10.47 -7.44
CA TRP A 155 6.69 10.85 -8.61
C TRP A 155 5.22 10.43 -8.48
N PRO A 156 4.86 9.16 -8.16
CA PRO A 156 3.47 8.80 -7.88
C PRO A 156 2.80 9.70 -6.84
N TYR A 157 3.44 9.96 -5.68
CA TYR A 157 2.85 10.84 -4.66
C TYR A 157 2.69 12.29 -5.11
N ARG A 158 3.63 12.81 -5.91
CA ARG A 158 3.49 14.14 -6.53
C ARG A 158 2.26 14.20 -7.43
N ILE A 159 2.07 13.18 -8.28
CA ILE A 159 0.90 13.11 -9.16
C ILE A 159 -0.39 12.96 -8.35
N VAL A 160 -0.42 12.11 -7.31
CA VAL A 160 -1.57 11.95 -6.41
C VAL A 160 -1.99 13.27 -5.75
N ARG A 161 -1.02 14.08 -5.34
CA ARG A 161 -1.25 15.38 -4.71
C ARG A 161 -1.63 16.47 -5.71
N ASP A 162 -0.80 16.66 -6.74
CA ASP A 162 -0.90 17.79 -7.65
C ASP A 162 -2.06 17.62 -8.66
N ASP A 163 -2.34 16.39 -9.09
CA ASP A 163 -3.39 16.04 -10.05
C ASP A 163 -4.61 15.35 -9.39
N ARG A 164 -4.78 15.53 -8.08
CA ARG A 164 -5.81 14.85 -7.27
C ARG A 164 -7.20 14.87 -7.90
N ASP A 165 -7.67 16.03 -8.34
CA ASP A 165 -9.03 16.18 -8.87
C ASP A 165 -9.19 15.53 -10.23
N ALA A 166 -8.14 15.55 -11.07
CA ALA A 166 -8.13 14.85 -12.34
C ALA A 166 -8.13 13.32 -12.14
N LEU A 167 -7.33 12.82 -11.19
CA LEU A 167 -7.35 11.41 -10.80
C LEU A 167 -8.71 11.01 -10.22
N ARG A 168 -9.31 11.84 -9.35
CA ARG A 168 -10.66 11.60 -8.82
C ARG A 168 -11.69 11.49 -9.93
N ALA A 169 -11.67 12.39 -10.91
CA ALA A 169 -12.60 12.34 -12.05
C ALA A 169 -12.43 11.06 -12.87
N LEU A 170 -11.18 10.65 -13.13
CA LEU A 170 -10.85 9.42 -13.83
C LEU A 170 -11.26 8.17 -13.04
N TYR A 171 -11.00 8.13 -11.73
CA TYR A 171 -11.39 7.03 -10.86
C TYR A 171 -12.89 6.97 -10.55
N ALA A 172 -13.62 8.08 -10.60
CA ALA A 172 -15.07 8.13 -10.38
C ALA A 172 -15.85 7.22 -11.33
N HIS A 173 -15.33 7.00 -12.55
CA HIS A 173 -15.98 6.19 -13.58
C HIS A 173 -15.53 4.74 -13.60
N GLU A 174 -14.32 4.46 -13.12
CA GLU A 174 -13.74 3.13 -13.20
C GLU A 174 -13.62 2.49 -11.81
N LEU A 175 -12.93 3.12 -10.86
CA LEU A 175 -12.46 2.50 -9.62
C LEU A 175 -13.32 2.79 -8.38
N LEU A 176 -14.10 3.88 -8.38
CA LEU A 176 -14.88 4.35 -7.25
C LEU A 176 -16.37 4.02 -7.36
N PRO A 177 -17.10 3.91 -6.23
CA PRO A 177 -16.57 3.93 -4.86
C PRO A 177 -15.71 2.68 -4.54
N ILE A 178 -14.78 2.80 -3.58
CA ILE A 178 -13.99 1.66 -3.11
C ILE A 178 -14.94 0.62 -2.53
N VAL A 179 -14.90 -0.62 -3.05
CA VAL A 179 -15.65 -1.72 -2.46
C VAL A 179 -14.98 -2.11 -1.15
N ARG A 180 -15.65 -1.83 -0.04
CA ARG A 180 -15.14 -2.09 1.31
C ARG A 180 -15.06 -3.59 1.57
N ALA A 181 -14.00 -4.03 2.25
CA ALA A 181 -13.73 -5.43 2.57
C ALA A 181 -14.89 -6.11 3.34
N VAL A 182 -15.61 -5.37 4.18
CA VAL A 182 -16.78 -5.88 4.92
C VAL A 182 -17.96 -6.29 4.03
N HIS A 183 -17.98 -5.88 2.75
CA HIS A 183 -19.00 -6.27 1.78
C HIS A 183 -18.50 -7.34 0.79
N MET A 184 -17.25 -7.78 0.91
CA MET A 184 -16.67 -8.81 0.04
C MET A 184 -16.98 -10.21 0.56
N SER A 185 -17.26 -11.13 -0.36
CA SER A 185 -17.40 -12.54 -0.03
C SER A 185 -16.04 -13.18 0.30
N THR A 186 -16.07 -14.38 0.87
CA THR A 186 -14.84 -15.18 1.06
C THR A 186 -14.12 -15.45 -0.27
N GLU A 187 -14.86 -15.64 -1.36
CA GLU A 187 -14.30 -15.85 -2.70
C GLU A 187 -13.61 -14.58 -3.21
N ASP A 188 -14.21 -13.42 -3.00
CA ASP A 188 -13.61 -12.12 -3.34
C ASP A 188 -12.30 -11.90 -2.57
N LEU A 189 -12.28 -12.15 -1.26
CA LEU A 189 -11.08 -12.01 -0.44
C LEU A 189 -10.00 -13.04 -0.79
N THR A 190 -10.41 -14.24 -1.22
CA THR A 190 -9.48 -15.25 -1.75
C THR A 190 -8.86 -14.80 -3.07
N LEU A 191 -9.66 -14.16 -3.93
CA LEU A 191 -9.20 -13.59 -5.19
C LEU A 191 -8.25 -12.41 -4.97
N ALA A 192 -8.53 -11.54 -3.98
CA ALA A 192 -7.66 -10.45 -3.55
C ALA A 192 -6.26 -10.92 -3.11
N GLY A 193 -6.17 -12.16 -2.60
CA GLY A 193 -4.93 -12.78 -2.15
C GLY A 193 -4.04 -13.38 -3.24
N ARG A 194 -4.37 -13.21 -4.53
CA ARG A 194 -3.48 -13.59 -5.63
C ARG A 194 -2.28 -12.66 -5.72
N LEU A 195 -1.12 -13.21 -6.08
CA LEU A 195 0.16 -12.47 -6.17
C LEU A 195 0.21 -11.47 -7.33
N ASP A 196 -0.52 -11.72 -8.41
CA ASP A 196 -0.50 -10.88 -9.61
C ASP A 196 -1.87 -10.24 -9.85
N GLU A 197 -1.88 -8.95 -10.21
CA GLU A 197 -3.03 -8.33 -10.84
C GLU A 197 -3.33 -8.95 -12.21
N ALA A 198 -4.56 -8.76 -12.71
CA ALA A 198 -4.90 -9.19 -14.06
C ALA A 198 -4.04 -8.43 -15.09
N ARG A 199 -3.21 -9.17 -15.82
CA ARG A 199 -2.45 -8.64 -16.96
C ARG A 199 -3.39 -8.43 -18.16
N GLU A 200 -3.03 -7.45 -18.99
CA GLU A 200 -3.68 -7.19 -20.29
C GLU A 200 -3.66 -8.45 -21.16
#